data_AF-A0A0F2RN55-F1
#
_entry.id   AF-A0A0F2RN55-F1
#
_cell.length_a   1.000
_cell.length_b   1.000
_cell.length_c   1.000
_cell.angle_alpha   90.00
_cell.angle_beta   90.00
_cell.angle_gamma   90.00
#
_symmetry.space_group_name_H-M   'P 1'
#
loop_
_entity.id
_entity.type
_entity.pdbx_description
1 polymer ?
#
loop_
_entity_poly.entity_id
_entity_poly.type
_entity_poly.pdbx_seq_one_letter_code
_entity_poly.pdbx_strand_id
1 'polypeptide(L)'
;APVRAAPVAAAPVAAGAGAVVSPLAGTVTRLDVAVGQAVTAGQTVLMLEAMKMNTAITASVAGTVSAISVAAGASVSEGQVLLTIS
;
A
#
# COMPACT_ATOMS: atom_id res chain seq x y z
N ALA A 1 -15.97 16.44 32.95
CA ALA A 1 -16.14 15.79 31.63
C ALA A 1 -14.80 15.82 30.90
N PRO A 2 -14.16 14.70 30.56
CA PRO A 2 -12.90 14.75 29.84
C PRO A 2 -13.13 14.87 28.33
N VAL A 3 -12.27 15.68 27.72
CA VAL A 3 -12.26 16.09 26.32
C VAL A 3 -12.05 14.88 25.40
N ARG A 4 -12.89 14.78 24.37
CA ARG A 4 -12.80 13.83 23.27
C ARG A 4 -11.46 14.01 22.55
N ALA A 5 -10.58 13.02 22.64
CA ALA A 5 -9.36 12.94 21.85
C ALA A 5 -9.72 12.88 20.36
N ALA A 6 -9.25 13.87 19.60
CA ALA A 6 -9.33 13.86 18.14
C ALA A 6 -8.41 12.75 17.59
N PRO A 7 -8.79 12.04 16.53
CA PRO A 7 -7.91 11.06 15.92
C PRO A 7 -6.73 11.82 15.31
N VAL A 8 -5.51 11.45 15.71
CA VAL A 8 -4.27 11.94 15.13
C VAL A 8 -4.28 11.54 13.66
N ALA A 9 -4.42 12.52 12.76
CA ALA A 9 -4.18 12.33 11.35
C ALA A 9 -2.75 11.81 11.20
N ALA A 10 -2.60 10.59 10.69
CA ALA A 10 -1.32 9.99 10.40
C ALA A 10 -0.54 10.95 9.49
N ALA A 11 0.61 11.43 9.98
CA ALA A 11 1.53 12.21 9.19
C ALA A 11 1.84 11.47 7.87
N PRO A 12 2.07 12.18 6.76
CA PRO A 12 2.58 11.54 5.56
C PRO A 12 3.96 11.01 5.96
N VAL A 13 4.06 9.70 6.17
CA VAL A 13 5.36 9.04 6.26
C VAL A 13 6.07 9.43 4.99
N ALA A 14 7.19 10.14 5.12
CA ALA A 14 8.07 10.42 4.00
C ALA A 14 8.20 9.11 3.24
N ALA A 15 7.81 9.11 1.97
CA ALA A 15 7.96 7.97 1.10
C ALA A 15 9.46 7.69 1.03
N GLY A 16 9.96 6.90 2.00
CA GLY A 16 11.31 6.38 2.00
C GLY A 16 11.51 5.64 0.69
N ALA A 17 12.77 5.44 0.31
CA ALA A 17 13.22 4.99 -1.01
C ALA A 17 12.65 3.65 -1.55
N GLY A 18 11.58 3.10 -1.00
CA GLY A 18 10.79 1.99 -1.54
C GLY A 18 9.33 1.96 -1.10
N ALA A 19 8.73 3.09 -0.70
CA ALA A 19 7.29 3.14 -0.40
C ALA A 19 6.46 2.99 -1.70
N VAL A 20 5.60 1.97 -1.74
CA VAL A 20 4.65 1.75 -2.85
C VAL A 20 3.31 2.33 -2.44
N VAL A 21 2.85 3.33 -3.19
CA VAL A 21 1.59 4.04 -2.95
C VAL A 21 0.53 3.65 -3.97
N SER A 22 -0.74 3.82 -3.58
CA SER A 22 -1.85 3.60 -4.50
C SER A 22 -1.95 4.75 -5.52
N PRO A 23 -1.97 4.48 -6.83
CA PRO A 23 -2.12 5.52 -7.84
C PRO A 23 -3.56 6.03 -7.97
N LEU A 24 -4.52 5.34 -7.36
CA LEU A 24 -5.95 5.64 -7.42
C LEU A 24 -6.66 5.08 -6.19
N ALA A 25 -7.86 5.59 -5.88
CA ALA A 25 -8.70 5.04 -4.83
C ALA A 25 -9.41 3.76 -5.32
N GLY A 26 -9.48 2.73 -4.48
CA GLY A 26 -10.06 1.44 -4.85
C GLY A 26 -10.09 0.45 -3.70
N THR A 27 -10.24 -0.83 -4.03
CA THR A 27 -10.24 -1.93 -3.06
C THR A 27 -9.16 -2.93 -3.42
N VAL A 28 -8.37 -3.39 -2.44
CA VAL A 28 -7.37 -4.43 -2.66
C VAL A 28 -8.10 -5.75 -2.90
N THR A 29 -8.03 -6.32 -4.10
CA THR A 29 -8.65 -7.63 -4.37
C THR A 29 -7.74 -8.79 -3.99
N ARG A 30 -6.43 -8.61 -4.12
CA ARG A 30 -5.44 -9.64 -3.78
C ARG A 30 -4.08 -9.03 -3.43
N LEU A 31 -3.40 -9.63 -2.47
CA LEU A 31 -1.98 -9.42 -2.19
C LEU A 31 -1.18 -10.58 -2.82
N ASP A 32 -0.17 -10.25 -3.60
CA ASP A 32 0.72 -11.21 -4.27
C ASP A 32 2.07 -11.35 -3.56
N VAL A 33 2.32 -10.52 -2.53
CA VAL A 33 3.55 -10.53 -1.72
C VAL A 33 3.26 -10.58 -0.23
N ALA A 34 4.28 -10.96 0.54
CA ALA A 34 4.26 -11.01 2.00
C ALA A 34 5.44 -10.22 2.58
N VAL A 35 5.32 -9.80 3.84
CA VAL A 35 6.44 -9.18 4.57
C VAL A 35 7.61 -10.17 4.66
N GLY A 36 8.82 -9.67 4.39
CA GLY A 36 10.06 -10.46 4.30
C GLY A 36 10.31 -11.10 2.93
N GLN A 37 9.40 -10.94 1.97
CA GLN A 37 9.55 -11.51 0.63
C GLN A 37 10.38 -10.57 -0.27
N ALA A 38 11.30 -11.13 -1.04
CA ALA A 38 12.13 -10.39 -1.98
C ALA A 38 11.35 -10.11 -3.27
N VAL A 39 11.35 -8.85 -3.70
CA VAL A 39 10.65 -8.36 -4.88
C VAL A 39 11.59 -7.67 -5.86
N THR A 40 11.27 -7.70 -7.15
CA THR A 40 12.01 -7.00 -8.20
C THR A 40 11.28 -5.73 -8.66
N ALA A 41 12.01 -4.76 -9.20
CA ALA A 41 11.40 -3.58 -9.79
C ALA A 41 10.47 -3.99 -10.94
N GLY A 42 9.24 -3.50 -10.93
CA GLY A 42 8.18 -3.88 -11.87
C GLY A 42 7.42 -5.16 -11.50
N GLN A 43 7.81 -5.89 -10.46
CA GLN A 43 7.04 -7.04 -10.00
C GLN A 43 5.69 -6.60 -9.44
N THR A 44 4.62 -7.31 -9.80
CA THR A 44 3.30 -7.08 -9.22
C THR A 44 3.30 -7.48 -7.75
N VAL A 45 2.92 -6.54 -6.89
CA VAL A 45 2.85 -6.75 -5.44
C VAL A 45 1.43 -7.01 -4.96
N LEU A 46 0.44 -6.38 -5.60
CA LEU A 46 -0.97 -6.55 -5.29
C LEU A 46 -1.85 -6.08 -6.44
N MET A 47 -3.14 -6.42 -6.35
CA MET A 47 -4.16 -6.02 -7.30
C MET A 47 -5.16 -5.10 -6.61
N LEU A 48 -5.40 -3.93 -7.19
CA LEU A 48 -6.53 -3.06 -6.84
C LEU A 48 -7.70 -3.33 -7.78
N GLU A 49 -8.90 -3.05 -7.30
CA GLU A 49 -10.09 -2.88 -8.10
C GLU A 49 -10.66 -1.49 -7.91
N ALA A 50 -10.88 -0.79 -9.01
CA ALA A 50 -11.57 0.49 -9.04
C ALA A 50 -12.50 0.52 -10.25
N MET A 51 -13.74 0.98 -10.03
CA MET A 51 -14.73 1.16 -11.10
C MET A 51 -14.91 -0.07 -12.03
N LYS A 52 -14.94 -1.28 -11.46
CA LYS A 52 -15.04 -2.58 -12.18
C LYS A 52 -13.81 -2.95 -13.04
N MET A 53 -12.69 -2.28 -12.83
CA MET A 53 -11.43 -2.60 -13.49
C MET A 53 -10.38 -2.97 -12.44
N ASN A 54 -9.67 -4.07 -12.67
CA ASN A 54 -8.55 -4.46 -11.83
C ASN A 54 -7.25 -3.81 -12.33
N THR A 55 -6.47 -3.25 -11.42
CA THR A 55 -5.18 -2.60 -11.69
C THR A 55 -4.10 -3.27 -10.88
N ALA A 56 -3.09 -3.81 -11.56
CA ALA A 56 -1.91 -4.36 -10.91
C ALA A 56 -1.03 -3.23 -10.39
N ILE A 57 -0.68 -3.29 -9.10
CA ILE A 57 0.31 -2.40 -8.50
C ILE A 57 1.64 -3.11 -8.51
N THR A 58 2.66 -2.42 -9.01
CA THR A 58 4.01 -2.95 -9.14
C THR A 58 4.97 -2.26 -8.18
N ALA A 59 6.01 -2.99 -7.79
CA ALA A 59 7.11 -2.46 -6.99
C ALA A 59 7.92 -1.45 -7.81
N SER A 60 8.13 -0.24 -7.28
CA SER A 60 8.94 0.79 -7.95
C SER A 60 10.44 0.47 -7.95
N VAL A 61 10.89 -0.33 -6.98
CA VAL A 61 12.30 -0.73 -6.78
C VAL A 61 12.38 -2.21 -6.44
N ALA A 62 13.53 -2.83 -6.71
CA ALA A 62 13.84 -4.16 -6.19
C ALA A 62 14.28 -4.05 -4.73
N GLY A 63 13.96 -5.05 -3.91
CA GLY A 63 14.31 -5.08 -2.50
C GLY A 63 13.49 -6.11 -1.73
N THR A 64 13.36 -5.93 -0.42
CA THR A 64 12.55 -6.81 0.43
C THR A 64 11.35 -6.07 0.97
N VAL A 65 10.17 -6.70 0.97
CA VAL A 65 8.96 -6.12 1.56
C VAL A 65 9.15 -5.99 3.07
N SER A 66 9.29 -4.78 3.57
CA SER A 66 9.52 -4.49 4.98
C SER A 66 8.20 -4.44 5.77
N ALA A 67 7.15 -3.86 5.18
CA ALA A 67 5.84 -3.75 5.80
C ALA A 67 4.74 -3.69 4.74
N ILE A 68 3.56 -4.22 5.06
CA ILE A 68 2.34 -4.10 4.25
C ILE A 68 1.28 -3.44 5.13
N SER A 69 0.73 -2.30 4.69
CA SER A 69 -0.22 -1.47 5.43
C SER A 69 -1.68 -1.76 5.08
N VAL A 70 -1.93 -2.74 4.21
CA VAL A 70 -3.25 -3.08 3.66
C VAL A 70 -3.47 -4.59 3.66
N ALA A 71 -4.72 -5.00 3.56
CA ALA A 71 -5.12 -6.41 3.46
C ALA A 71 -6.04 -6.61 2.24
N ALA A 72 -6.16 -7.85 1.76
CA ALA A 72 -7.18 -8.17 0.76
C ALA A 72 -8.59 -7.85 1.30
N GLY A 73 -9.42 -7.20 0.48
CA GLY A 73 -10.72 -6.64 0.84
C GLY A 73 -10.67 -5.24 1.44
N ALA A 74 -9.49 -4.68 1.73
CA ALA A 74 -9.38 -3.34 2.30
C ALA A 74 -9.58 -2.25 1.23
N SER A 75 -10.32 -1.21 1.58
CA SER A 75 -10.44 0.00 0.76
C SER A 75 -9.21 0.90 0.97
N VAL A 76 -8.71 1.46 -0.13
CA VAL A 76 -7.54 2.33 -0.14
C VAL A 76 -7.83 3.62 -0.91
N SER A 77 -7.15 4.69 -0.52
CA SER A 77 -7.24 6.00 -1.18
C SER A 77 -6.05 6.26 -2.10
N GLU A 78 -6.23 7.16 -3.06
CA GLU A 78 -5.12 7.66 -3.89
C GLU A 78 -4.01 8.25 -3.01
N GLY A 79 -2.76 7.91 -3.31
CA GLY A 79 -1.59 8.32 -2.55
C GLY A 79 -1.38 7.57 -1.23
N GLN A 80 -2.28 6.68 -0.83
CA GLN A 80 -2.10 5.88 0.40
C GLN A 80 -0.94 4.89 0.23
N VAL A 81 -0.08 4.80 1.24
CA VAL A 81 0.98 3.78 1.29
C VAL A 81 0.36 2.40 1.44
N LEU A 82 0.69 1.53 0.49
CA LEU A 82 0.22 0.15 0.44
C LEU A 82 1.22 -0.78 1.14
N LEU A 83 2.50 -0.62 0.81
CA LEU A 83 3.60 -1.36 1.40
C LEU A 83 4.90 -0.56 1.29
N THR A 84 5.94 -1.01 1.99
CA THR A 84 7.29 -0.43 1.92
C THR A 84 8.32 -1.49 1.61
N ILE A 85 9.22 -1.17 0.70
CA ILE A 85 10.35 -1.98 0.26
C ILE A 85 11.63 -1.34 0.80
N SER A 86 12.54 -2.17 1.31
CA SER A 86 13.88 -1.79 1.80
C SER A 86 14.96 -2.48 1.00
#